data_AF-A0A183JP56-F1
#
_entry.id   AF-A0A183JP56-F1
#
_cell.length_a   1.000
_cell.length_b   1.000
_cell.length_c   1.000
_cell.angle_alpha   90.00
_cell.angle_beta   90.00
_cell.angle_gamma   90.00
#
_symmetry.space_group_name_H-M   'P 1'
#
loop_
_entity.id
_entity.type
_entity.pdbx_description
1 polymer ?
#
loop_
_entity_poly.entity_id
_entity_poly.type
_entity_poly.pdbx_seq_one_letter_code
_entity_poly.pdbx_strand_id
1 'polypeptide(L)'
;MFYKAIPVFSRAQILNDLFSLANQHIVPYTLFLDATKYLIREDEFIVWITASRALLYINNVLALNENYEDFQAYLRTLIDNRIRSANWSFVGKGQDLPKM
;
A
#
# COMPACT_ATOMS: atom_id res chain seq x y z
N MET A 1 -16.29 5.43 6.88
CA MET A 1 -17.55 4.67 6.68
C MET A 1 -17.95 4.50 5.21
N PHE A 2 -17.45 5.27 4.23
CA PHE A 2 -17.92 5.22 2.83
C PHE A 2 -17.30 4.14 1.91
N TYR A 3 -16.07 3.66 2.15
CA TYR A 3 -15.39 2.73 1.21
C TYR A 3 -16.03 1.34 1.14
N LYS A 4 -16.72 0.90 2.20
CA LYS A 4 -17.43 -0.40 2.22
C LYS A 4 -18.65 -0.43 1.29
N ALA A 5 -19.08 0.71 0.77
CA ALA A 5 -20.12 0.76 -0.28
C ALA A 5 -19.61 0.25 -1.65
N ILE A 6 -18.28 0.26 -1.86
CA ILE A 6 -17.66 -0.29 -3.07
C ILE A 6 -17.29 -1.76 -2.78
N PRO A 7 -17.73 -2.72 -3.62
CA PRO A 7 -17.38 -4.13 -3.46
C PRO A 7 -15.87 -4.36 -3.45
N VAL A 8 -15.40 -5.33 -2.68
CA VAL A 8 -13.98 -5.66 -2.48
C VAL A 8 -13.24 -5.81 -3.81
N PHE A 9 -13.81 -6.57 -4.76
CA PHE A 9 -13.23 -6.76 -6.08
C PHE A 9 -13.12 -5.47 -6.87
N SER A 10 -14.13 -4.60 -6.82
CA SER A 10 -14.10 -3.30 -7.49
C SER A 10 -13.03 -2.39 -6.89
N ARG A 11 -12.81 -2.41 -5.57
CA ARG A 11 -11.71 -1.65 -4.94
C ARG A 11 -10.34 -2.11 -5.42
N ALA A 12 -10.14 -3.42 -5.53
CA ALA A 12 -8.91 -4.00 -6.07
C ALA A 12 -8.72 -3.62 -7.55
N GLN A 13 -9.77 -3.74 -8.37
CA GLN A 13 -9.72 -3.36 -9.78
C GLN A 13 -9.39 -1.88 -9.98
N ILE A 14 -10.04 -0.97 -9.22
CA ILE A 14 -9.75 0.48 -9.30
C ILE A 14 -8.26 0.75 -9.04
N LEU A 15 -7.67 0.16 -7.99
CA LEU A 15 -6.24 0.34 -7.71
C LEU A 15 -5.34 -0.21 -8.80
N ASN A 16 -5.67 -1.40 -9.32
CA ASN A 16 -4.93 -2.02 -10.42
C ASN A 16 -4.95 -1.14 -11.67
N ASP A 17 -6.14 -0.67 -12.06
CA ASP A 17 -6.32 0.10 -13.29
C ASP A 17 -5.67 1.47 -13.19
N LEU A 18 -5.81 2.16 -12.04
CA LEU A 18 -5.11 3.43 -11.81
C LEU A 18 -3.59 3.27 -11.92
N PHE A 19 -3.02 2.19 -11.38
CA PHE A 19 -1.60 1.90 -11.55
C PHE A 19 -1.24 1.60 -13.01
N SER A 20 -2.01 0.74 -13.70
CA SER A 20 -1.77 0.40 -15.10
C SER A 20 -1.83 1.61 -16.02
N LEU A 21 -2.77 2.53 -15.79
CA LEU A 21 -2.88 3.79 -16.53
C LEU A 21 -1.72 4.73 -16.22
N ALA A 22 -1.33 4.85 -14.94
CA ALA A 22 -0.20 5.68 -14.54
C ALA A 22 1.13 5.17 -15.12
N ASN A 23 1.34 3.86 -15.12
CA ASN A 23 2.53 3.22 -15.67
C ASN A 23 2.64 3.33 -17.20
N GLN A 24 1.51 3.55 -17.88
CA GLN A 24 1.45 3.86 -19.31
C GLN A 24 1.49 5.37 -19.60
N HIS A 25 1.73 6.21 -18.59
CA HIS A 25 1.71 7.68 -18.68
C HIS A 25 0.37 8.26 -19.17
N ILE A 26 -0.73 7.51 -19.06
CA ILE A 26 -2.08 7.96 -19.44
C ILE A 26 -2.65 8.90 -18.36
N VAL A 27 -2.31 8.64 -17.09
CA VAL A 27 -2.63 9.52 -15.96
C VAL A 27 -1.39 9.78 -15.11
N PRO A 28 -1.37 10.85 -14.30
CA PRO A 28 -0.26 11.08 -13.37
C PRO A 28 -0.18 9.99 -12.28
N TYR A 29 1.05 9.62 -11.89
CA TYR A 29 1.28 8.72 -10.75
C TYR A 29 0.69 9.22 -9.44
N THR A 30 0.57 10.54 -9.27
CA THR A 30 -0.09 11.15 -8.10
C THR A 30 -1.53 10.68 -7.95
N LEU A 31 -2.25 10.41 -9.04
CA LEU A 31 -3.62 9.91 -8.98
C LEU A 31 -3.69 8.51 -8.34
N PHE A 32 -2.77 7.61 -8.71
CA PHE A 32 -2.66 6.29 -8.09
C PHE A 32 -2.22 6.40 -6.62
N LEU A 33 -1.20 7.21 -6.32
CA LEU A 33 -0.68 7.38 -4.96
C LEU A 33 -1.68 8.07 -4.01
N ASP A 34 -2.51 8.97 -4.53
CA ASP A 34 -3.60 9.56 -3.78
C ASP A 34 -4.70 8.54 -3.52
N ALA A 35 -5.02 7.70 -4.50
CA ALA A 35 -5.95 6.61 -4.29
C ALA A 35 -5.45 5.72 -3.15
N THR A 36 -4.20 5.22 -3.17
CA THR A 36 -3.67 4.31 -2.14
C THR A 36 -3.72 4.83 -0.71
N LYS A 37 -3.92 6.13 -0.46
CA LYS A 37 -4.14 6.67 0.89
C LYS A 37 -5.33 6.03 1.62
N TYR A 38 -6.34 5.51 0.89
CA TYR A 38 -7.46 4.82 1.56
C TYR A 38 -7.06 3.50 2.23
N LEU A 39 -5.93 2.90 1.84
CA LEU A 39 -5.46 1.62 2.37
C LEU A 39 -5.25 1.64 3.89
N ILE A 40 -5.03 2.82 4.47
CA ILE A 40 -4.99 3.07 5.92
C ILE A 40 -6.23 2.50 6.65
N ARG A 41 -7.35 2.33 5.94
CA ARG A 41 -8.63 1.81 6.44
C ARG A 41 -9.02 0.47 5.83
N GLU A 42 -8.22 -0.11 4.95
CA GLU A 42 -8.55 -1.34 4.22
C GLU A 42 -8.21 -2.59 5.05
N ASP A 43 -9.16 -3.51 5.15
CA ASP A 43 -9.09 -4.76 5.91
C ASP A 43 -9.03 -6.00 5.02
N GLU A 44 -9.37 -5.88 3.73
CA GLU A 44 -9.47 -7.00 2.80
C GLU A 44 -8.12 -7.38 2.16
N PHE A 45 -7.77 -8.67 2.28
CA PHE A 45 -6.51 -9.21 1.78
C PHE A 45 -6.32 -9.02 0.26
N ILE A 46 -7.38 -9.22 -0.53
CA ILE A 46 -7.34 -9.14 -1.99
C ILE A 46 -7.00 -7.71 -2.47
N VAL A 47 -7.45 -6.70 -1.74
CA VAL A 47 -7.15 -5.30 -2.06
C VAL A 47 -5.69 -5.00 -1.75
N TRP A 48 -5.22 -5.41 -0.57
CA TRP A 48 -3.83 -5.24 -0.16
C TRP A 48 -2.84 -5.94 -1.08
N ILE A 49 -3.07 -7.19 -1.46
CA ILE A 49 -2.15 -7.90 -2.36
C ILE A 49 -2.06 -7.23 -3.74
N THR A 50 -3.17 -6.65 -4.21
CA THR A 50 -3.21 -5.92 -5.49
C THR A 50 -2.41 -4.62 -5.39
N ALA A 51 -2.67 -3.82 -4.36
CA ALA A 51 -1.95 -2.57 -4.11
C ALA A 51 -0.44 -2.78 -3.89
N SER A 52 -0.07 -3.79 -3.09
CA SER A 52 1.31 -4.07 -2.75
C SER A 52 2.16 -4.44 -3.96
N ARG A 53 1.60 -5.10 -4.98
CA ARG A 53 2.32 -5.40 -6.23
C ARG A 53 2.71 -4.12 -6.97
N ALA A 54 1.77 -3.17 -7.08
CA ALA A 54 2.02 -1.87 -7.70
C ALA A 54 3.01 -1.02 -6.88
N LEU A 55 2.84 -0.96 -5.56
CA LEU A 55 3.74 -0.23 -4.67
C LEU A 55 5.16 -0.83 -4.66
N LEU A 56 5.30 -2.16 -4.73
CA LEU A 56 6.60 -2.83 -4.84
C LEU A 56 7.29 -2.51 -6.16
N TYR A 57 6.54 -2.41 -7.27
CA TYR A 57 7.11 -1.95 -8.54
C TYR A 57 7.71 -0.54 -8.40
N ILE A 58 6.94 0.41 -7.86
CA ILE A 58 7.41 1.79 -7.65
C ILE A 58 8.62 1.81 -6.71
N ASN A 59 8.59 1.00 -5.65
CA ASN A 59 9.71 0.86 -4.71
C ASN A 59 11.00 0.46 -5.42
N ASN A 60 10.94 -0.54 -6.30
CA ASN A 60 12.10 -1.05 -7.02
C ASN A 60 12.63 -0.03 -8.03
N VAL A 61 11.75 0.72 -8.70
CA VAL A 61 12.14 1.80 -9.62
C VAL A 61 12.83 2.94 -8.88
N LEU A 62 12.38 3.27 -7.67
CA LEU A 62 12.93 4.36 -6.86
C LEU A 62 14.18 3.97 -6.06
N ALA A 63 14.62 2.71 -6.05
CA ALA A 63 15.65 2.22 -5.13
C ALA A 63 17.00 2.99 -5.17
N LEU A 64 17.31 3.66 -6.28
CA LEU A 64 18.52 4.47 -6.47
C LEU A 64 18.20 5.96 -6.71
N ASN A 65 16.98 6.39 -6.44
CA ASN A 65 16.50 7.75 -6.64
C ASN A 65 16.53 8.55 -5.32
N GLU A 66 16.74 9.86 -5.39
CA GLU A 66 16.75 10.76 -4.22
C GLU A 66 15.42 10.74 -3.44
N ASN A 67 14.29 10.49 -4.10
CA ASN A 67 12.97 10.39 -3.47
C ASN A 67 12.67 9.03 -2.84
N TYR A 68 13.63 8.11 -2.80
CA TYR A 68 13.43 6.78 -2.22
C TYR A 68 13.00 6.85 -0.75
N GLU A 69 13.65 7.72 0.04
CA GLU A 69 13.35 7.89 1.46
C GLU A 69 11.94 8.46 1.68
N ASP A 70 11.53 9.44 0.86
CA ASP A 70 10.18 10.00 0.90
C ASP A 70 9.12 8.93 0.59
N PHE A 71 9.38 8.10 -0.41
CA PHE A 71 8.47 7.01 -0.76
C PHE A 71 8.40 5.94 0.33
N GLN A 72 9.54 5.60 0.96
CA GLN A 72 9.58 4.71 2.11
C GLN A 72 8.79 5.27 3.30
N ALA A 73 8.94 6.57 3.60
CA ALA A 73 8.16 7.24 4.64
C ALA A 73 6.66 7.17 4.32
N TYR A 74 6.27 7.42 3.07
CA TYR A 74 4.89 7.26 2.62
C TYR A 74 4.37 5.83 2.81
N LEU A 75 5.10 4.79 2.40
CA LEU A 75 4.69 3.39 2.58
C LEU A 75 4.46 3.05 4.06
N ARG A 76 5.30 3.55 4.96
CA ARG A 76 5.12 3.37 6.42
C ARG A 76 3.80 3.94 6.90
N THR A 77 3.36 5.09 6.37
CA THR A 77 2.05 5.66 6.74
C THR A 77 0.87 4.76 6.36
N LEU A 78 0.99 3.97 5.29
CA LEU A 78 -0.08 3.08 4.84
C LEU A 78 -0.21 1.85 5.75
N ILE A 79 0.91 1.31 6.23
CA ILE A 79 0.96 0.03 6.95
C ILE A 79 0.96 0.17 8.48
N ASP A 80 1.27 1.35 9.02
CA ASP A 80 1.43 1.58 10.46
C ASP A 80 0.24 1.06 11.29
N ASN A 81 -0.98 1.42 10.92
CA ASN A 81 -2.20 0.95 11.59
C ASN A 81 -2.28 -0.58 11.60
N ARG A 82 -1.94 -1.23 10.47
CA ARG A 82 -2.06 -2.67 10.32
C ARG A 82 -1.03 -3.41 11.15
N ILE A 83 0.23 -2.93 11.15
CA ILE A 83 1.31 -3.48 11.98
C ILE A 83 0.94 -3.36 13.46
N ARG A 84 0.43 -2.21 13.90
CA ARG A 84 -0.01 -2.01 15.29
C ARG A 84 -1.18 -2.89 15.70
N SER A 85 -2.11 -3.15 14.77
CA SER A 85 -3.28 -4.02 15.02
C SER A 85 -2.98 -5.52 14.90
N ALA A 86 -1.83 -5.91 14.39
CA ALA A 86 -1.50 -7.31 14.17
C ALA A 86 -1.36 -8.04 15.51
N ASN A 87 -1.92 -9.25 15.60
CA ASN A 87 -1.76 -10.06 16.80
C ASN A 87 -0.37 -10.69 16.83
N TRP A 88 0.60 -10.09 17.49
CA TRP A 88 1.97 -10.60 17.56
C TRP A 88 2.14 -11.83 18.47
N SER A 89 1.08 -12.35 19.11
CA SER A 89 1.20 -13.47 20.05
C SER A 89 1.66 -14.78 19.41
N PHE A 90 1.61 -14.90 18.07
CA PHE A 90 2.16 -16.05 17.34
C PHE A 90 3.67 -15.95 17.12
N VAL A 91 4.28 -14.77 17.32
CA VAL A 91 5.73 -14.60 17.30
C VAL A 91 6.25 -14.93 18.70
N GLY A 92 6.96 -16.05 18.83
CA GLY A 92 7.50 -16.52 20.10
C GLY A 92 8.37 -15.46 20.79
N LYS A 93 8.30 -15.38 22.13
CA LYS A 93 9.11 -14.47 22.95
C LYS A 93 10.61 -14.73 22.66
N GLY A 94 11.24 -13.88 21.87
CA GLY A 94 12.65 -14.02 21.48
C GLY A 94 13.03 -13.34 20.16
N GLN A 95 12.05 -12.90 19.36
CA GLN A 95 12.31 -11.99 18.23
C GLN A 95 11.81 -10.60 18.61
N ASP A 96 12.75 -9.72 18.96
CA ASP A 96 12.44 -8.29 19.09
C ASP A 96 11.79 -7.79 17.79
N LEU A 97 10.72 -7.00 17.93
CA LEU A 97 10.12 -6.29 16.80
C LEU A 97 11.24 -5.55 16.05
N PRO A 98 11.25 -5.54 14.70
CA PRO A 98 12.16 -4.68 13.96
C PRO A 98 11.98 -3.25 14.48
N LYS A 99 13.03 -2.67 15.07
CA LYS A 99 13.03 -1.26 15.48
C LYS A 99 12.78 -0.46 14.21
N MET A 100 11.65 0.24 14.17
CA MET A 100 11.22 1.04 13.02
C MET A 100 12.06 2.29 12.83
#